data_AF-A0A1W9YMQ4-F1
#
_entry.id   AF-A0A1W9YMQ4-F1
#
_cell.length_a   1.000
_cell.length_b   1.000
_cell.length_c   1.000
_cell.angle_alpha   90.00
_cell.angle_beta   90.00
_cell.angle_gamma   90.00
#
_symmetry.space_group_name_H-M   'P 1'
#
loop_
_entity.id
_entity.type
_entity.pdbx_description
1 polymer ?
#
loop_
_entity_poly.entity_id
_entity_poly.type
_entity_poly.pdbx_seq_one_letter_code
_entity_poly.pdbx_strand_id
1 'polypeptide(L)' 'ADLGERHALTGEPLPPQLTATADAQRDGLIGEGHVKVIREFLRELPAAIDLGTRAAAETQLAQLATSRRPDDLAGL' A
#
# COMPACT_ATOMS: atom_id res chain seq x y z
N ALA A 1 4.95 10.89 4.99
CA ALA A 1 3.54 10.48 5.02
C ALA A 1 3.25 9.77 3.71
N ASP A 2 2.98 8.46 3.77
CA ASP A 2 2.81 7.59 2.59
C ASP A 2 1.33 7.24 2.32
N LEU A 3 0.50 7.47 3.34
CA LEU A 3 -0.95 7.26 3.38
C LEU A 3 -1.72 8.59 3.44
N GLY A 4 -1.01 9.70 3.59
CA GLY A 4 -1.58 11.05 3.54
C GLY A 4 -1.70 11.54 2.10
N GLU A 5 -2.62 12.46 1.86
CA GLU A 5 -2.73 13.18 0.59
C GLU A 5 -1.36 13.79 0.24
N ARG A 6 -0.89 13.50 -0.98
CA ARG A 6 0.32 14.14 -1.52
C ARG A 6 -0.13 15.37 -2.29
N HIS A 7 0.71 16.40 -2.40
CA HIS A 7 0.45 17.51 -3.31
C HIS A 7 1.47 17.50 -4.45
N ALA A 8 1.00 17.80 -5.66
CA ALA A 8 1.86 18.03 -6.81
C ALA A 8 2.74 19.26 -6.56
N LEU A 9 3.83 19.41 -7.31
CA LEU A 9 4.61 20.67 -7.29
C LEU A 9 3.75 21.89 -7.68
N THR A 10 2.62 21.65 -8.38
CA THR A 10 1.60 22.63 -8.77
C THR A 10 0.44 22.78 -7.78
N GLY A 11 0.43 22.02 -6.67
CA GLY A 11 -0.57 22.10 -5.60
C GLY A 11 -1.75 21.12 -5.72
N GLU A 12 -1.88 20.37 -6.81
CA GLU A 12 -3.00 19.42 -6.97
C GLU A 12 -2.88 18.23 -6.00
N PRO A 13 -4.01 17.78 -5.38
CA PRO A 13 -4.01 16.61 -4.52
C PRO A 13 -3.69 15.37 -5.35
N LEU A 14 -2.56 14.75 -5.05
CA LEU A 14 -2.18 13.44 -5.54
C LEU A 14 -2.67 12.36 -4.58
N PRO A 15 -3.18 11.25 -5.13
CA PRO A 15 -3.52 10.11 -4.31
C PRO A 15 -2.30 9.63 -3.51
N PRO A 16 -2.51 9.06 -2.31
CA PRO A 16 -1.43 8.47 -1.56
C PRO A 16 -0.72 7.39 -2.39
N GLN A 17 0.57 7.24 -2.15
CA GLN A 17 1.42 6.32 -2.91
C GLN A 17 0.94 4.87 -2.79
N LEU A 18 0.30 4.56 -1.66
CA LEU A 18 -0.41 3.33 -1.40
C LEU A 18 -1.92 3.62 -1.29
N THR A 19 -2.61 3.71 -2.42
CA THR A 19 -4.03 4.10 -2.43
C THR A 19 -4.92 3.04 -1.78
N ALA A 20 -4.82 1.78 -2.24
CA ALA A 20 -5.64 0.69 -1.73
C ALA A 20 -5.37 0.39 -0.24
N THR A 21 -4.12 0.54 0.18
CA THR A 21 -3.70 0.38 1.58
C THR A 21 -4.23 1.51 2.46
N ALA A 22 -4.20 2.75 1.96
CA ALA A 22 -4.74 3.90 2.67
C ALA A 22 -6.26 3.81 2.82
N ASP A 23 -7.00 3.37 1.79
CA ASP A 23 -8.44 3.12 1.88
C ASP A 23 -8.74 2.02 2.90
N ALA A 24 -8.10 0.85 2.80
CA ALA A 24 -8.31 -0.23 3.75
C ALA A 24 -7.98 0.16 5.21
N GLN A 25 -6.98 1.03 5.42
CA GLN A 25 -6.67 1.56 6.74
C GLN A 25 -7.75 2.53 7.23
N ARG A 26 -8.24 3.42 6.36
CA ARG A 26 -9.31 4.40 6.68
C ARG A 26 -10.63 3.71 7.03
N ASP A 27 -10.97 2.62 6.33
CA ASP A 27 -12.12 1.77 6.64
C ASP A 27 -11.92 0.94 7.92
N GLY A 28 -10.73 0.98 8.54
CA GLY A 28 -10.40 0.23 9.75
C GLY A 28 -10.25 -1.28 9.52
N LEU A 29 -10.14 -1.71 8.26
CA LEU A 29 -9.98 -3.12 7.88
C LEU A 29 -8.57 -3.63 8.15
N ILE A 30 -7.57 -2.74 8.11
CA ILE A 30 -6.17 -3.08 8.33
C ILE A 30 -5.48 -2.11 9.30
N GLY A 31 -4.61 -2.64 10.16
CA GLY A 31 -3.82 -1.85 11.10
C GLY A 31 -2.41 -1.52 10.60
N GLU A 32 -1.63 -0.78 11.41
CA GLU A 32 -0.26 -0.36 11.07
C GLU A 32 0.70 -1.52 10.74
N GLY A 33 0.48 -2.70 11.33
CA GLY A 33 1.26 -3.89 11.01
C GLY A 33 1.11 -4.32 9.54
N HIS A 34 -0.12 -4.32 9.01
CA HIS A 34 -0.37 -4.62 7.60
C HIS A 34 0.25 -3.58 6.68
N VAL A 35 0.07 -2.30 7.02
CA VAL A 35 0.64 -1.18 6.26
C VAL A 35 2.15 -1.30 6.16
N LYS A 36 2.83 -1.69 7.26
CA LYS A 36 4.28 -1.87 7.28
C LYS A 36 4.72 -2.98 6.34
N VAL A 37 4.07 -4.15 6.40
CA VAL A 37 4.39 -5.28 5.53
C VAL A 37 4.19 -4.94 4.06
N ILE A 38 3.07 -4.29 3.71
CA ILE A 38 2.78 -3.89 2.33
C ILE A 38 3.83 -2.90 1.81
N ARG A 39 4.24 -1.93 2.64
CA ARG A 39 5.29 -0.98 2.30
C ARG A 39 6.65 -1.65 2.10
N GLU A 40 7.01 -2.59 2.96
CA GLU A 40 8.26 -3.34 2.86
C GLU A 40 8.28 -4.18 1.58
N PHE A 41 7.20 -4.91 1.28
CA PHE A 41 7.08 -5.70 0.05
C PHE A 41 7.28 -4.84 -1.20
N LEU A 42 6.59 -3.70 -1.29
CA LEU A 42 6.69 -2.82 -2.45
C LEU A 42 8.05 -2.12 -2.57
N ARG A 43 8.77 -1.96 -1.46
CA ARG A 43 10.15 -1.44 -1.44
C ARG A 43 11.15 -2.47 -1.95
N GLU A 44 10.97 -3.74 -1.61
CA GLU A 44 11.83 -4.85 -2.05
C GLU A 44 11.65 -5.19 -3.53
N LEU A 45 10.55 -4.73 -4.16
CA LEU A 45 10.33 -4.94 -5.60
C LEU A 45 11.42 -4.28 -6.45
N PRO A 46 12.00 -5.01 -7.42
CA PRO A 46 13.01 -4.47 -8.33
C PRO A 46 12.51 -3.22 -9.08
N ALA A 47 13.43 -2.31 -9.39
CA ALA A 47 13.13 -1.12 -10.19
C ALA A 47 12.64 -1.46 -11.62
N ALA A 48 12.88 -2.69 -12.10
CA ALA A 48 12.38 -3.19 -13.38
C ALA A 48 10.86 -3.40 -13.40
N ILE A 49 10.20 -3.43 -12.24
CA ILE A 49 8.75 -3.55 -12.13
C ILE A 49 8.11 -2.18 -12.33
N ASP A 50 7.29 -2.05 -13.36
CA ASP A 50 6.55 -0.84 -13.68
C ASP A 50 5.56 -0.43 -12.58
N LEU A 51 5.25 0.86 -12.52
CA LEU A 51 4.32 1.45 -11.55
C LEU A 51 2.92 0.80 -11.59
N GLY A 52 2.42 0.43 -12.78
CA GLY A 52 1.13 -0.24 -12.90
C GLY A 52 1.10 -1.61 -12.21
N THR A 53 2.18 -2.38 -12.35
CA THR A 53 2.33 -3.67 -11.66
C THR A 53 2.47 -3.49 -10.15
N ARG A 54 3.21 -2.47 -9.70
CA ARG A 54 3.33 -2.13 -8.28
C ARG A 54 1.97 -1.76 -7.66
N ALA A 55 1.16 -0.97 -8.36
CA ALA A 55 -0.19 -0.61 -7.91
C ALA A 55 -1.14 -1.82 -7.89
N ALA A 56 -1.03 -2.72 -8.87
CA ALA A 56 -1.80 -3.96 -8.88
C ALA A 56 -1.42 -4.88 -7.70
N ALA A 57 -0.12 -5.01 -7.41
CA ALA A 57 0.37 -5.76 -6.26
C ALA A 57 -0.10 -5.15 -4.94
N GLU A 58 -0.04 -3.83 -4.80
CA GLU A 58 -0.57 -3.11 -3.64
C GLU A 58 -2.06 -3.43 -3.42
N THR A 59 -2.87 -3.35 -4.47
CA THR A 59 -4.32 -3.64 -4.38
C THR A 59 -4.57 -5.07 -3.90
N GLN A 60 -3.82 -6.04 -4.42
CA GLN A 60 -3.96 -7.44 -4.01
C GLN A 60 -3.55 -7.63 -2.54
N LEU A 61 -2.44 -7.03 -2.12
CA LEU A 61 -1.97 -7.13 -0.75
C LEU A 61 -2.92 -6.44 0.25
N ALA A 62 -3.47 -5.28 -0.12
CA ALA A 62 -4.47 -4.59 0.69
C ALA A 62 -5.74 -5.44 0.87
N GLN A 63 -6.21 -6.10 -0.19
CA GLN A 63 -7.33 -7.05 -0.07
C GLN A 63 -7.00 -8.26 0.80
N LEU A 64 -5.84 -8.88 0.61
CA LEU A 64 -5.40 -10.01 1.44
C LEU A 64 -5.29 -9.62 2.92
N ALA A 65 -4.80 -8.42 3.21
CA ALA A 65 -4.67 -7.89 4.55
C ALA A 65 -5.99 -7.69 5.29
N THR A 66 -7.13 -7.59 4.59
CA THR A 66 -8.45 -7.56 5.24
C THR A 66 -8.86 -8.89 5.87
N SER A 67 -8.25 -10.00 5.44
CA SER A 67 -8.63 -11.37 5.84
C SER A 67 -7.49 -12.16 6.48
N ARG A 68 -6.27 -11.63 6.48
CA ARG A 68 -5.07 -12.28 7.02
C ARG A 68 -4.42 -11.43 8.10
N ARG A 69 -3.61 -12.05 8.97
CA ARG A 69 -2.77 -11.33 9.93
C ARG A 69 -1.53 -10.77 9.22
N PRO A 70 -0.84 -9.78 9.80
CA PRO A 70 0.35 -9.20 9.16
C PRO A 70 1.48 -10.21 8.99
N ASP A 71 1.65 -11.15 9.91
CA ASP A 71 2.64 -12.24 9.80
C ASP A 71 2.36 -13.16 8.59
N ASP A 72 1.09 -13.54 8.36
CA ASP A 72 0.69 -14.33 7.19
C ASP A 72 0.88 -13.57 5.87
N LEU A 73 0.88 -12.24 5.91
CA LEU A 73 1.09 -11.38 4.75
C LEU A 73 2.58 -11.23 4.42
N ALA A 74 3.46 -11.29 5.42
CA ALA A 74 4.91 -11.13 5.27
C ALA A 74 5.60 -12.37 4.67
N GLY A 75 4.96 -13.53 4.74
CA GLY A 75 5.48 -14.80 4.21
C GLY A 75 5.02 -15.16 2.79
N LEU A 76 4.36 -14.23 2.08
CA LEU A 76 3.89 -14.42 0.69
C LEU A 76 5.02 -14.19 -0.32
#